data_AF-A0A0E3VX49-F1
#
_entry.id   AF-A0A0E3VX49-F1
#
_cell.length_a   1.000
_cell.length_b   1.000
_cell.length_c   1.000
_cell.angle_alpha   90.00
_cell.angle_beta   90.00
_cell.angle_gamma   90.00
#
_symmetry.space_group_name_H-M   'P 1'
#
loop_
_entity.id
_entity.type
_entity.pdbx_description
1 polymer ?
#
loop_
_entity_poly.entity_id
_entity_poly.type
_entity_poly.pdbx_seq_one_letter_code
_entity_poly.pdbx_strand_id
1 'polypeptide(L)'
;MDQAHIRPSFTNAILEGSAILFVGAGLSFLSKNKNGTTLPNGELLKQLHTETGTKKVFPLEKISSFYVKKFGSARLYEYLLNALTVHSMSKELVDFYKLPWRRIYTTNYDNAIEFARHSSRGKLGIASTIASKFSDAETAFKNAYARENSKSRPNTIRIDNYYARFQLEHAAWIDGADQAFRLFKSGFNLLLKQIFKDDNRHYPFKAGRALAGLAAKHYDHWSTTEQQSFAGGCSTLLKKAQEWTTKNKSSHEDVSAMIREINLIMKRIGGK
;
A
#
# COMPACT_ATOMS: atom_id res chain seq x y z
N MET A 1 -10.97 -3.27 -38.69
CA MET A 1 -10.48 -2.88 -37.35
C MET A 1 -10.88 -3.99 -36.40
N ASP A 2 -9.91 -4.83 -36.07
CA ASP A 2 -10.12 -6.06 -35.33
C ASP A 2 -10.35 -5.70 -33.84
N GLN A 3 -11.59 -5.78 -33.37
CA GLN A 3 -11.86 -5.66 -31.94
C GLN A 3 -11.30 -6.90 -31.29
N ALA A 4 -10.15 -6.77 -30.62
CA ALA A 4 -9.56 -7.85 -29.85
C ALA A 4 -10.61 -8.38 -28.86
N HIS A 5 -11.19 -9.55 -29.16
CA HIS A 5 -12.10 -10.25 -28.27
C HIS A 5 -11.33 -10.54 -26.99
N ILE A 6 -11.56 -9.71 -25.96
CA ILE A 6 -11.06 -9.98 -24.62
C ILE A 6 -11.70 -11.30 -24.20
N ARG A 7 -10.88 -12.35 -24.15
CA ARG A 7 -11.35 -13.70 -23.86
C ARG A 7 -12.05 -13.70 -22.50
N PRO A 8 -13.21 -14.36 -22.33
CA PRO A 8 -13.91 -14.45 -21.05
C PRO A 8 -13.00 -14.90 -19.89
N SER A 9 -12.00 -15.74 -20.18
CA SER A 9 -10.98 -16.19 -19.23
C SER A 9 -10.11 -15.06 -18.66
N PHE A 10 -9.82 -14.01 -19.43
CA PHE A 10 -9.03 -12.86 -18.97
C PHE A 10 -9.85 -11.95 -18.05
N THR A 11 -11.09 -11.65 -18.43
CA THR A 11 -12.02 -10.89 -17.59
C THR A 11 -12.24 -11.60 -16.25
N ASN A 12 -12.42 -12.92 -16.26
CA ASN A 12 -12.52 -13.72 -15.04
C ASN A 12 -11.25 -13.63 -14.20
N ALA A 13 -10.06 -13.74 -14.80
CA ALA A 13 -8.80 -13.62 -14.09
C ALA A 13 -8.60 -12.23 -13.43
N ILE A 14 -9.09 -11.16 -14.06
CA ILE A 14 -9.12 -9.82 -13.47
C ILE A 14 -10.08 -9.77 -12.27
N LEU A 15 -11.33 -10.23 -12.46
CA LEU A 15 -12.38 -10.20 -11.44
C LEU A 15 -12.08 -11.11 -10.23
N GLU A 16 -11.31 -12.18 -10.44
CA GLU A 16 -10.80 -13.09 -9.41
C GLU A 16 -9.51 -12.59 -8.73
N GLY A 17 -8.89 -11.55 -9.28
CA GLY A 17 -7.62 -11.01 -8.81
C GLY A 17 -6.44 -11.95 -8.97
N SER A 18 -6.46 -12.77 -10.01
CA SER A 18 -5.32 -13.59 -10.45
C SER A 18 -4.50 -12.93 -11.54
N ALA A 19 -5.05 -11.95 -12.27
CA ALA A 19 -4.36 -11.21 -13.33
C ALA A 19 -3.30 -10.24 -12.79
N ILE A 20 -2.15 -10.18 -13.47
CA ILE A 20 -1.07 -9.22 -13.23
C ILE A 20 -1.09 -8.18 -14.35
N LEU A 21 -0.97 -6.90 -13.99
CA LEU A 21 -0.92 -5.80 -14.93
C LEU A 21 0.52 -5.30 -15.08
N PHE A 22 1.00 -5.18 -16.32
CA PHE A 22 2.26 -4.50 -16.68
C PHE A 22 1.94 -3.22 -17.44
N VAL A 23 2.44 -2.08 -16.98
CA VAL A 23 2.15 -0.77 -17.58
C VAL A 23 3.41 0.06 -17.80
N GLY A 24 3.51 0.63 -19.00
CA GLY A 24 4.55 1.59 -19.37
C GLY A 24 3.97 2.98 -19.67
N ALA A 25 4.81 3.89 -20.19
CA ALA A 25 4.46 5.32 -20.32
C ALA A 25 3.28 5.57 -21.27
N GLY A 26 2.98 4.63 -22.18
CA GLY A 26 1.85 4.70 -23.09
C GLY A 26 0.47 4.72 -22.41
N LEU A 27 0.33 4.13 -21.21
CA LEU A 27 -0.94 4.17 -20.48
C LEU A 27 -1.08 5.47 -19.67
N SER A 28 0.00 5.93 -19.05
CA SER A 28 0.02 7.20 -18.31
C SER A 28 -0.12 8.43 -19.20
N PHE A 29 0.19 8.32 -20.51
CA PHE A 29 -0.04 9.37 -21.52
C PHE A 29 -1.49 9.87 -21.54
N LEU A 30 -2.46 9.01 -21.21
CA LEU A 30 -3.88 9.36 -21.15
C LEU A 30 -4.25 10.22 -19.92
N SER A 31 -3.33 10.35 -18.97
CA SER A 31 -3.47 11.22 -17.80
C SER A 31 -3.06 12.66 -18.12
N LYS A 32 -3.51 13.60 -17.30
CA LYS A 32 -3.18 15.03 -17.46
C LYS A 32 -2.36 15.55 -16.29
N ASN A 33 -1.40 16.41 -16.58
CA ASN A 33 -0.66 17.17 -15.57
C ASN A 33 -1.43 18.42 -15.13
N LYS A 34 -0.82 19.26 -14.28
CA LYS A 34 -1.41 20.49 -13.74
C LYS A 34 -1.87 21.50 -14.81
N ASN A 35 -1.29 21.45 -16.00
CA ASN A 35 -1.63 22.33 -17.13
C ASN A 35 -2.73 21.74 -18.02
N GLY A 36 -3.31 20.60 -17.66
CA GLY A 36 -4.30 19.89 -18.48
C GLY A 36 -3.70 19.21 -19.72
N THR A 37 -2.36 19.20 -19.88
CA THR A 37 -1.68 18.53 -20.99
C THR A 37 -1.40 17.08 -20.66
N THR A 38 -1.36 16.23 -21.68
CA THR A 38 -1.01 14.81 -21.54
C THR A 38 0.39 14.65 -20.97
N LEU A 39 0.60 13.63 -20.14
CA LEU A 39 1.94 13.32 -19.65
C LEU A 39 2.89 13.03 -20.82
N PRO A 40 4.15 13.48 -20.73
CA PRO A 40 5.13 13.25 -21.78
C PRO A 40 5.49 11.77 -21.86
N ASN A 41 5.50 11.23 -23.07
CA ASN A 41 6.23 10.00 -23.36
C ASN A 41 7.69 10.34 -23.74
N GLY A 42 8.50 9.32 -24.04
CA GLY A 42 9.90 9.54 -24.44
C GLY A 42 10.07 10.42 -25.69
N GLU A 43 9.04 10.52 -26.52
CA GLU A 43 9.03 11.41 -27.68
C GLU A 43 8.71 12.86 -27.32
N LEU A 44 7.80 13.10 -26.38
CA LEU A 44 7.51 14.45 -25.88
C LEU A 44 8.68 15.05 -25.10
N LEU A 45 9.49 14.23 -24.44
CA LEU A 45 10.74 14.67 -23.79
C LEU A 45 11.81 15.17 -24.78
N LYS A 46 11.62 15.00 -26.10
CA LYS A 46 12.44 15.66 -27.12
C LYS A 46 12.32 17.20 -27.06
N GLN A 47 11.33 17.78 -26.37
CA GLN A 47 11.27 19.23 -26.09
C GLN A 47 12.51 19.75 -25.34
N LEU A 48 13.22 18.88 -24.61
CA LEU A 48 14.53 19.21 -24.03
C LEU A 48 15.56 19.66 -25.08
N HIS A 49 15.45 19.20 -26.33
CA HIS A 49 16.30 19.67 -27.43
C HIS A 49 16.08 21.14 -27.77
N THR A 50 14.83 21.58 -27.77
CA THR A 50 14.47 22.98 -28.04
C THR A 50 15.01 23.88 -26.94
N GLU A 51 14.81 23.52 -25.67
CA GLU A 51 15.32 24.32 -24.54
C GLU A 51 16.85 24.35 -24.47
N THR A 52 17.51 23.23 -24.80
CA THR A 52 18.98 23.19 -24.82
C THR A 52 19.59 23.87 -26.05
N GLY A 53 18.77 24.16 -27.09
CA GLY A 53 19.21 24.77 -28.34
C GLY A 53 20.01 23.82 -29.24
N THR A 54 19.89 22.51 -29.05
CA THR A 54 20.62 21.52 -29.85
C THR A 54 19.98 21.37 -31.22
N LYS A 55 20.74 21.61 -32.30
CA LYS A 55 20.27 21.47 -33.68
C LYS A 55 20.03 20.00 -34.11
N LYS A 56 20.61 19.04 -33.37
CA LYS A 56 20.52 17.61 -33.65
C LYS A 56 19.71 16.91 -32.56
N VAL A 57 18.81 16.02 -32.95
CA VAL A 57 18.08 15.16 -32.02
C VAL A 57 19.03 14.06 -31.52
N PHE A 58 19.08 13.88 -30.20
CA PHE A 58 19.89 12.86 -29.54
C PHE A 58 18.98 11.91 -28.76
N PRO A 59 19.43 10.68 -28.44
CA PRO A 59 18.75 9.83 -27.48
C PRO A 59 18.56 10.54 -26.13
N LEU A 60 17.50 10.17 -25.40
CA LEU A 60 17.12 10.80 -24.13
C LEU A 60 18.27 10.86 -23.11
N GLU A 61 19.07 9.79 -23.03
CA GLU A 61 20.23 9.69 -22.15
C GLU A 61 21.30 10.76 -22.44
N LYS A 62 21.53 11.07 -23.72
CA LYS A 62 22.51 12.08 -24.13
C LYS A 62 21.98 13.48 -23.92
N ILE A 63 20.71 13.74 -24.25
CA ILE A 63 20.13 15.06 -24.07
C ILE A 63 19.89 15.39 -22.60
N SER A 64 19.53 14.42 -21.75
CA SER A 64 19.41 14.63 -20.30
C SER A 64 20.76 15.01 -19.69
N SER A 65 21.83 14.30 -20.04
CA SER A 65 23.19 14.61 -19.62
C SER A 65 23.60 16.02 -20.04
N PHE A 66 23.27 16.41 -21.27
CA PHE A 66 23.55 17.76 -21.78
C PHE A 66 22.74 18.83 -21.05
N TYR A 67 21.45 18.57 -20.79
CA TYR A 67 20.57 19.47 -20.03
C TYR A 67 21.10 19.69 -18.62
N VAL A 68 21.50 18.63 -17.92
CA VAL A 68 22.10 18.71 -16.58
C VAL A 68 23.38 19.53 -16.61
N LYS A 69 24.25 19.32 -17.61
CA LYS A 69 25.50 20.09 -17.75
C LYS A 69 25.23 21.59 -17.98
N LYS A 70 24.17 21.92 -18.74
CA LYS A 70 23.85 23.31 -19.12
C LYS A 70 23.05 24.06 -18.05
N PHE A 71 22.10 23.39 -17.39
CA PHE A 71 21.10 24.03 -16.53
C PHE A 71 21.03 23.47 -15.10
N GLY A 72 21.80 22.43 -14.79
CA GLY A 72 21.81 21.77 -13.50
C GLY A 72 20.77 20.66 -13.35
N SER A 73 21.06 19.70 -12.47
CA SER A 73 20.19 18.56 -12.19
C SER A 73 18.88 18.96 -11.49
N ALA A 74 18.91 19.99 -10.64
CA ALA A 74 17.73 20.48 -9.93
C ALA A 74 16.63 20.96 -10.90
N ARG A 75 17.01 21.72 -11.94
CA ARG A 75 16.04 22.22 -12.93
C ARG A 75 15.44 21.09 -13.77
N LEU A 76 16.26 20.10 -14.15
CA LEU A 76 15.75 18.93 -14.86
C LEU A 76 14.80 18.12 -13.97
N TYR A 77 15.13 17.97 -12.69
CA TYR A 77 14.26 17.30 -11.72
C TYR A 77 12.91 18.03 -11.60
N GLU A 78 12.90 19.35 -11.41
CA GLU A 78 11.66 20.13 -11.33
C GLU A 78 10.83 20.04 -12.61
N TYR A 79 11.47 20.10 -13.78
CA TYR A 79 10.80 19.90 -15.06
C TYR A 79 10.11 18.53 -15.12
N LEU A 80 10.86 17.45 -14.85
CA LEU A 80 10.35 16.08 -14.90
C LEU A 80 9.26 15.86 -13.87
N LEU A 81 9.43 16.35 -12.64
CA LEU A 81 8.43 16.26 -11.59
C LEU A 81 7.12 16.92 -12.02
N ASN A 82 7.18 18.15 -12.55
CA ASN A 82 5.99 18.86 -13.02
C ASN A 82 5.33 18.18 -14.22
N ALA A 83 6.12 17.69 -15.17
CA ALA A 83 5.60 17.12 -16.40
C ALA A 83 5.00 15.72 -16.20
N LEU A 84 5.57 14.91 -15.29
CA LEU A 84 5.16 13.53 -15.00
C LEU A 84 4.16 13.42 -13.84
N THR A 85 3.85 14.49 -13.11
CA THR A 85 2.85 14.43 -12.04
C THR A 85 1.43 14.54 -12.60
N VAL A 86 0.66 13.46 -12.48
CA VAL A 86 -0.76 13.40 -12.76
C VAL A 86 -1.55 14.26 -11.78
N HIS A 87 -2.42 15.10 -12.34
CA HIS A 87 -3.37 15.95 -11.64
C HIS A 87 -4.83 15.62 -12.00
N SER A 88 -5.08 15.06 -13.19
CA SER A 88 -6.40 14.54 -13.54
C SER A 88 -6.31 13.34 -14.48
N MET A 89 -7.37 12.53 -14.48
CA MET A 89 -7.44 11.26 -15.19
C MET A 89 -8.89 10.99 -15.58
N SER A 90 -9.13 10.34 -16.73
CA SER A 90 -10.50 9.94 -17.11
C SER A 90 -11.05 8.87 -16.17
N LYS A 91 -12.38 8.82 -16.05
CA LYS A 91 -13.06 7.86 -15.16
C LYS A 91 -12.75 6.41 -15.55
N GLU A 92 -12.70 6.11 -16.85
CA GLU A 92 -12.42 4.79 -17.40
C GLU A 92 -11.02 4.31 -17.00
N LEU A 93 -10.04 5.21 -17.05
CA LEU A 93 -8.66 4.89 -16.67
C LEU A 93 -8.52 4.73 -15.15
N VAL A 94 -9.23 5.56 -14.38
CA VAL A 94 -9.36 5.36 -12.93
C VAL A 94 -9.94 3.98 -12.65
N ASP A 95 -11.10 3.65 -13.21
CA ASP A 95 -11.79 2.37 -13.00
C ASP A 95 -10.91 1.19 -13.41
N PHE A 96 -10.18 1.30 -14.52
CA PHE A 96 -9.20 0.32 -14.95
C PHE A 96 -8.12 0.06 -13.89
N TYR A 97 -7.48 1.11 -13.36
CA TYR A 97 -6.48 0.96 -12.30
C TYR A 97 -7.08 0.44 -10.98
N LYS A 98 -8.40 0.57 -10.77
CA LYS A 98 -9.10 0.06 -9.58
C LYS A 98 -9.50 -1.41 -9.65
N LEU A 99 -9.47 -2.02 -10.83
CA LEU A 99 -9.73 -3.45 -11.01
C LEU A 99 -8.86 -4.31 -10.06
N PRO A 100 -9.30 -5.53 -9.71
CA PRO A 100 -8.68 -6.33 -8.65
C PRO A 100 -7.34 -6.98 -9.05
N TRP A 101 -6.46 -6.26 -9.76
CA TRP A 101 -5.13 -6.74 -10.14
C TRP A 101 -4.38 -7.40 -8.97
N ARG A 102 -3.86 -8.61 -9.21
CA ARG A 102 -2.99 -9.34 -8.27
C ARG A 102 -1.78 -8.48 -7.89
N ARG A 103 -1.15 -7.88 -8.89
CA ARG A 103 -0.04 -6.94 -8.82
C ARG A 103 -0.07 -6.02 -10.04
N ILE A 104 0.47 -4.81 -9.89
CA ILE A 104 0.74 -3.87 -10.98
C ILE A 104 2.25 -3.63 -11.00
N TYR A 105 2.89 -3.92 -12.13
CA TYR A 105 4.30 -3.62 -12.39
C TYR A 105 4.38 -2.46 -13.36
N THR A 106 5.21 -1.47 -13.05
CA THR A 106 5.40 -0.31 -13.91
C THR A 106 6.86 0.05 -14.06
N THR A 107 7.21 0.56 -15.24
CA THR A 107 8.49 1.22 -15.53
C THR A 107 8.36 2.74 -15.51
N ASN A 108 7.20 3.28 -15.13
CA ASN A 108 6.93 4.70 -15.13
C ASN A 108 7.37 5.35 -13.80
N TYR A 109 7.77 6.61 -13.89
CA TYR A 109 8.12 7.44 -12.73
C TYR A 109 6.96 8.36 -12.29
N ASP A 110 5.86 8.41 -13.04
CA ASP A 110 4.67 9.19 -12.70
C ASP A 110 3.89 8.59 -11.52
N ASN A 111 2.93 9.36 -11.00
CA ASN A 111 2.04 8.97 -9.90
C ASN A 111 0.66 8.47 -10.40
N ALA A 112 0.51 8.00 -11.65
CA ALA A 112 -0.82 7.65 -12.21
C ALA A 112 -1.53 6.54 -11.42
N ILE A 113 -0.79 5.50 -11.03
CA ILE A 113 -1.32 4.37 -10.25
C ILE A 113 -1.76 4.87 -8.87
N GLU A 114 -0.91 5.64 -8.20
CA GLU A 114 -1.17 6.26 -6.91
C GLU A 114 -2.34 7.23 -6.98
N PHE A 115 -2.48 8.00 -8.05
CA PHE A 115 -3.55 8.97 -8.27
C PHE A 115 -4.89 8.26 -8.43
N ALA A 116 -4.97 7.26 -9.33
CA ALA A 116 -6.18 6.49 -9.57
C ALA A 116 -6.61 5.69 -8.33
N ARG A 117 -5.64 5.10 -7.62
CA ARG A 117 -5.87 4.28 -6.43
C ARG A 117 -5.84 5.09 -5.14
N HIS A 118 -5.53 6.39 -5.19
CA HIS A 118 -5.82 7.32 -4.09
C HIS A 118 -7.33 7.41 -3.85
N SER A 119 -8.12 7.18 -4.90
CA SER A 119 -9.57 7.03 -4.84
C SER A 119 -10.05 5.61 -4.49
N SER A 120 -9.15 4.64 -4.36
CA SER A 120 -9.39 3.31 -3.77
C SER A 120 -8.09 2.50 -3.71
N ARG A 121 -7.61 2.23 -2.49
CA ARG A 121 -6.39 1.46 -2.12
C ARG A 121 -5.11 2.28 -1.90
N GLY A 122 -5.08 2.92 -0.74
CA GLY A 122 -4.01 2.73 0.26
C GLY A 122 -2.57 2.83 -0.22
N LYS A 123 -2.06 4.05 -0.29
CA LYS A 123 -0.77 4.37 0.32
C LYS A 123 -1.00 5.40 1.41
N LEU A 124 -0.29 5.20 2.50
CA LEU A 124 -0.20 6.07 3.65
C LEU A 124 -0.06 7.54 3.22
N GLY A 125 -1.03 8.32 3.68
CA GLY A 125 -1.14 9.77 3.60
C GLY A 125 -2.34 10.15 4.47
N ILE A 126 -2.30 9.73 5.74
CA ILE A 126 -3.36 9.98 6.71
C ILE A 126 -3.28 11.44 7.14
N ALA A 127 -4.21 12.25 6.63
CA ALA A 127 -4.94 13.26 7.38
C ALA A 127 -6.08 13.79 6.50
N SER A 128 -7.28 13.18 6.58
CA SER A 128 -8.59 13.88 6.53
C SER A 128 -9.81 13.03 6.12
N THR A 129 -9.73 11.80 5.60
CA THR A 129 -10.91 11.15 4.95
C THR A 129 -11.23 9.74 5.42
N ILE A 130 -11.38 9.53 6.73
CA ILE A 130 -11.21 8.18 7.30
C ILE A 130 -12.52 7.51 7.81
N ALA A 131 -13.58 8.24 8.14
CA ALA A 131 -14.82 7.60 8.61
C ALA A 131 -15.55 6.76 7.53
N SER A 132 -15.74 7.29 6.31
CA SER A 132 -16.49 6.61 5.25
C SER A 132 -15.79 5.37 4.68
N LYS A 133 -14.45 5.30 4.78
CA LYS A 133 -13.64 4.22 4.18
C LYS A 133 -13.64 2.94 5.00
N PHE A 134 -13.90 3.01 6.31
CA PHE A 134 -13.92 1.82 7.18
C PHE A 134 -15.16 0.96 6.94
N SER A 135 -16.34 1.58 6.78
CA SER A 135 -17.58 0.86 6.48
C SER A 135 -17.53 0.10 5.15
N ASP A 136 -17.00 0.75 4.11
CA ASP A 136 -16.84 0.13 2.78
C ASP A 136 -15.84 -1.04 2.82
N ALA A 137 -14.73 -0.85 3.54
CA ALA A 137 -13.74 -1.89 3.73
C ALA A 137 -14.32 -3.08 4.51
N GLU A 138 -15.10 -2.85 5.56
CA GLU A 138 -15.76 -3.91 6.33
C GLU A 138 -16.74 -4.71 5.44
N THR A 139 -17.52 -4.02 4.61
CA THR A 139 -18.41 -4.65 3.61
C THR A 139 -17.62 -5.50 2.62
N ALA A 140 -16.48 -4.99 2.13
CA ALA A 140 -15.61 -5.75 1.23
C ALA A 140 -15.03 -7.01 1.89
N PHE A 141 -14.64 -6.94 3.17
CA PHE A 141 -14.18 -8.11 3.91
C PHE A 141 -15.30 -9.13 4.13
N LYS A 142 -16.51 -8.69 4.50
CA LYS A 142 -17.69 -9.57 4.62
C LYS A 142 -17.94 -10.34 3.32
N ASN A 143 -17.95 -9.64 2.19
CA ASN A 143 -18.12 -10.26 0.87
C ASN A 143 -16.99 -11.23 0.51
N ALA A 144 -15.74 -10.88 0.82
CA ALA A 144 -14.59 -11.76 0.59
C ALA A 144 -14.68 -13.05 1.41
N TYR A 145 -15.05 -12.96 2.70
CA TYR A 145 -15.28 -14.12 3.55
C TYR A 145 -16.43 -14.99 3.05
N ALA A 146 -17.57 -14.39 2.69
CA ALA A 146 -18.71 -15.12 2.16
C ALA A 146 -18.34 -15.93 0.90
N ARG A 147 -17.62 -15.30 -0.04
CA ARG A 147 -17.17 -15.95 -1.28
C ARG A 147 -16.12 -17.04 -1.05
N GLU A 148 -15.23 -16.88 -0.07
CA GLU A 148 -14.22 -17.90 0.24
C GLU A 148 -14.84 -19.10 0.94
N ASN A 149 -15.75 -18.85 1.89
CA ASN A 149 -16.44 -19.88 2.65
C ASN A 149 -17.45 -20.67 1.80
N SER A 150 -17.92 -20.13 0.67
CA SER A 150 -18.79 -20.85 -0.26
C SER A 150 -18.06 -21.89 -1.12
N LYS A 151 -16.72 -21.99 -1.03
CA LYS A 151 -15.93 -22.98 -1.78
C LYS A 151 -15.92 -24.32 -1.05
N SER A 152 -15.73 -25.42 -1.79
CA SER A 152 -15.60 -26.77 -1.22
C SER A 152 -14.40 -26.94 -0.28
N ARG A 153 -13.36 -26.11 -0.46
CA ARG A 153 -12.17 -26.06 0.41
C ARG A 153 -11.77 -24.60 0.67
N PRO A 154 -12.40 -23.92 1.64
CA PRO A 154 -12.10 -22.52 1.95
C PRO A 154 -10.66 -22.31 2.43
N ASN A 155 -10.02 -21.23 1.96
CA ASN A 155 -8.72 -20.80 2.45
C ASN A 155 -8.71 -19.31 2.78
N THR A 156 -9.01 -18.99 4.05
CA THR A 156 -9.12 -17.60 4.53
C THR A 156 -7.78 -16.96 4.89
N ILE A 157 -6.64 -17.67 4.83
CA ILE A 157 -5.35 -17.20 5.37
C ILE A 157 -4.99 -15.81 4.87
N ARG A 158 -5.18 -15.54 3.58
CA ARG A 158 -4.89 -14.23 3.01
C ARG A 158 -5.87 -13.17 3.50
N ILE A 159 -7.16 -13.49 3.53
CA ILE A 159 -8.23 -12.59 3.98
C ILE A 159 -8.01 -12.22 5.45
N ASP A 160 -7.72 -13.21 6.30
CA ASP A 160 -7.43 -13.04 7.73
C ASP A 160 -6.25 -12.09 7.96
N ASN A 161 -5.17 -12.22 7.20
CA ASN A 161 -4.01 -11.33 7.30
C ASN A 161 -4.34 -9.87 6.95
N TYR A 162 -5.09 -9.65 5.87
CA TYR A 162 -5.50 -8.29 5.49
C TYR A 162 -6.52 -7.70 6.46
N TYR A 163 -7.46 -8.52 6.94
CA TYR A 163 -8.50 -8.07 7.86
C TYR A 163 -7.93 -7.75 9.23
N ALA A 164 -6.99 -8.57 9.73
CA ALA A 164 -6.24 -8.29 10.95
C ALA A 164 -5.58 -6.91 10.91
N ARG A 165 -4.85 -6.63 9.82
CA ARG A 165 -4.18 -5.33 9.64
C ARG A 165 -5.19 -4.19 9.58
N PHE A 166 -6.25 -4.36 8.80
CA PHE A 166 -7.33 -3.37 8.70
C PHE A 166 -7.92 -3.03 10.08
N GLN A 167 -8.23 -4.03 10.89
CA GLN A 167 -8.80 -3.80 12.22
C GLN A 167 -7.82 -3.07 13.15
N LEU A 168 -6.53 -3.36 13.07
CA LEU A 168 -5.51 -2.65 13.86
C LEU A 168 -5.32 -1.20 13.39
N GLU A 169 -5.34 -0.94 12.08
CA GLU A 169 -5.30 0.43 11.54
C GLU A 169 -6.57 1.20 11.89
N HIS A 170 -7.74 0.55 11.85
CA HIS A 170 -9.01 1.14 12.26
C HIS A 170 -9.01 1.48 13.76
N ALA A 171 -8.55 0.56 14.60
CA ALA A 171 -8.42 0.76 16.04
C ALA A 171 -7.52 1.96 16.37
N ALA A 172 -6.41 2.13 15.65
CA ALA A 172 -5.50 3.25 15.87
C ALA A 172 -6.08 4.61 15.43
N TRP A 173 -7.12 4.60 14.58
CA TRP A 173 -7.70 5.83 14.03
C TRP A 173 -8.89 6.36 14.81
N ILE A 174 -9.82 5.49 15.22
CA ILE A 174 -11.05 5.94 15.88
C ILE A 174 -10.78 6.61 17.22
N ASP A 175 -11.73 7.38 17.75
CA ASP A 175 -11.54 8.10 19.02
C ASP A 175 -11.99 7.28 20.24
N GLY A 176 -12.99 6.41 20.09
CA GLY A 176 -13.54 5.62 21.20
C GLY A 176 -12.59 4.51 21.67
N ALA A 177 -12.06 4.64 22.90
CA ALA A 177 -11.11 3.68 23.48
C ALA A 177 -11.65 2.25 23.57
N ASP A 178 -12.90 2.07 24.03
CA ASP A 178 -13.51 0.74 24.13
C ASP A 178 -13.70 0.08 22.76
N GLN A 179 -14.11 0.87 21.76
CA GLN A 179 -14.26 0.38 20.40
C GLN A 179 -12.90 0.06 19.78
N ALA A 180 -11.88 0.87 20.09
CA ALA A 180 -10.50 0.62 19.66
C ALA A 180 -9.99 -0.69 20.26
N PHE A 181 -10.28 -0.97 21.53
CA PHE A 181 -9.91 -2.22 22.16
C PHE A 181 -10.61 -3.43 21.53
N ARG A 182 -11.91 -3.33 21.21
CA ARG A 182 -12.64 -4.40 20.52
C ARG A 182 -12.04 -4.70 19.13
N LEU A 183 -11.74 -3.66 18.36
CA LEU A 183 -11.09 -3.80 17.05
C LEU A 183 -9.69 -4.38 17.19
N PHE A 184 -8.92 -3.93 18.18
CA PHE A 184 -7.62 -4.50 18.54
C PHE A 184 -7.74 -6.00 18.81
N LYS A 185 -8.60 -6.42 19.74
CA LYS A 185 -8.77 -7.83 20.11
C LYS A 185 -9.12 -8.67 18.89
N SER A 186 -10.07 -8.22 18.08
CA SER A 186 -10.46 -8.94 16.86
C SER A 186 -9.29 -9.08 15.89
N GLY A 187 -8.62 -7.98 15.56
CA GLY A 187 -7.54 -7.97 14.57
C GLY A 187 -6.31 -8.72 15.05
N PHE A 188 -5.96 -8.54 16.32
CA PHE A 188 -4.80 -9.16 16.95
C PHE A 188 -4.97 -10.67 17.12
N ASN A 189 -6.18 -11.15 17.45
CA ASN A 189 -6.45 -12.59 17.51
C ASN A 189 -6.29 -13.25 16.14
N LEU A 190 -6.77 -12.60 15.07
CA LEU A 190 -6.57 -13.09 13.71
C LEU A 190 -5.09 -13.09 13.33
N LEU A 191 -4.37 -12.02 13.68
CA LEU A 191 -2.93 -11.91 13.44
C LEU A 191 -2.16 -13.06 14.09
N LEU A 192 -2.39 -13.27 15.39
CA LEU A 192 -1.76 -14.35 16.15
C LEU A 192 -2.12 -15.72 15.54
N LYS A 193 -3.39 -15.97 15.23
CA LYS A 193 -3.82 -17.22 14.57
C LYS A 193 -3.00 -17.52 13.31
N GLN A 194 -2.71 -16.50 12.48
CA GLN A 194 -1.88 -16.70 11.29
C GLN A 194 -0.42 -16.96 11.62
N ILE A 195 0.15 -16.24 12.60
CA ILE A 195 1.54 -16.44 13.06
C ILE A 195 1.74 -17.84 13.64
N PHE A 196 0.80 -18.33 14.43
CA PHE A 196 0.86 -19.67 15.02
C PHE A 196 0.61 -20.79 14.00
N LYS A 197 -0.07 -20.51 12.89
CA LYS A 197 -0.39 -21.51 11.86
C LYS A 197 0.76 -21.75 10.87
N ASP A 198 1.56 -20.72 10.57
CA ASP A 198 2.72 -20.83 9.68
C ASP A 198 3.80 -19.83 10.12
N ASP A 199 4.74 -20.32 10.93
CA ASP A 199 5.83 -19.56 11.52
C ASP A 199 6.97 -19.26 10.53
N ASN A 200 6.83 -19.57 9.24
CA ASN A 200 7.79 -19.19 8.21
C ASN A 200 7.42 -17.86 7.52
N ARG A 201 6.23 -17.29 7.76
CA ARG A 201 5.76 -16.09 7.04
C ARG A 201 6.09 -14.78 7.75
N HIS A 202 6.73 -13.86 7.03
CA HIS A 202 7.04 -12.51 7.53
C HIS A 202 5.86 -11.50 7.40
N TYR A 203 4.83 -11.81 6.59
CA TYR A 203 3.72 -10.88 6.31
C TYR A 203 2.92 -10.40 7.53
N PRO A 204 2.68 -11.22 8.57
CA PRO A 204 2.00 -10.76 9.79
C PRO A 204 2.74 -9.61 10.49
N PHE A 205 4.07 -9.53 10.34
CA PHE A 205 4.88 -8.52 11.03
C PHE A 205 4.71 -7.09 10.47
N LYS A 206 3.93 -6.90 9.40
CA LYS A 206 3.58 -5.57 8.87
C LYS A 206 2.65 -4.75 9.78
N ALA A 207 2.09 -5.35 10.82
CA ALA A 207 1.14 -4.70 11.74
C ALA A 207 1.81 -3.79 12.81
N GLY A 208 3.15 -3.78 12.91
CA GLY A 208 3.87 -3.12 14.02
C GLY A 208 3.55 -1.63 14.18
N ARG A 209 3.51 -0.88 13.08
CA ARG A 209 3.21 0.57 13.11
C ARG A 209 1.80 0.87 13.61
N ALA A 210 0.82 0.03 13.28
CA ALA A 210 -0.56 0.21 13.74
C ALA A 210 -0.66 0.01 15.26
N LEU A 211 0.07 -0.97 15.81
CA LEU A 211 0.13 -1.21 17.26
C LEU A 211 0.75 -0.03 18.01
N ALA A 212 1.78 0.61 17.45
CA ALA A 212 2.41 1.78 18.05
C ALA A 212 1.43 2.98 18.12
N GLY A 213 0.72 3.27 17.03
CA GLY A 213 -0.30 4.32 17.00
C GLY A 213 -1.46 4.05 17.98
N LEU A 214 -1.93 2.79 18.01
CA LEU A 214 -2.97 2.34 18.93
C LEU A 214 -2.56 2.51 20.40
N ALA A 215 -1.35 2.03 20.77
CA ALA A 215 -0.83 2.20 22.11
C ALA A 215 -0.68 3.68 22.47
N ALA A 216 -0.23 4.50 21.52
CA ALA A 216 0.00 5.90 21.78
C ALA A 216 -1.28 6.69 22.08
N LYS A 217 -2.38 6.33 21.42
CA LYS A 217 -3.67 7.02 21.51
C LYS A 217 -4.58 6.47 22.61
N HIS A 218 -4.66 5.16 22.75
CA HIS A 218 -5.72 4.52 23.55
C HIS A 218 -5.26 3.82 24.82
N TYR A 219 -3.99 3.44 24.95
CA TYR A 219 -3.53 2.57 26.04
C TYR A 219 -3.86 3.12 27.43
N ASP A 220 -3.62 4.41 27.66
CA ASP A 220 -3.85 5.08 28.94
C ASP A 220 -5.34 5.25 29.28
N HIS A 221 -6.23 5.04 28.31
CA HIS A 221 -7.69 5.15 28.45
C HIS A 221 -8.39 3.80 28.61
N TRP A 222 -7.64 2.69 28.54
CA TRP A 222 -8.17 1.35 28.75
C TRP A 222 -8.15 0.95 30.21
N SER A 223 -9.01 -0.01 30.57
CA SER A 223 -8.98 -0.61 31.90
C SER A 223 -7.68 -1.38 32.14
N THR A 224 -7.34 -1.61 33.41
CA THR A 224 -6.13 -2.37 33.79
C THR A 224 -6.09 -3.76 33.13
N THR A 225 -7.22 -4.46 33.06
CA THR A 225 -7.31 -5.78 32.41
C THR A 225 -7.04 -5.69 30.90
N GLU A 226 -7.53 -4.65 30.24
CA GLU A 226 -7.31 -4.42 28.82
C GLU A 226 -5.86 -4.03 28.52
N GLN A 227 -5.27 -3.16 29.35
CA GLN A 227 -3.85 -2.81 29.30
C GLN A 227 -2.95 -4.04 29.47
N GLN A 228 -3.26 -4.91 30.43
CA GLN A 228 -2.56 -6.19 30.63
C GLN A 228 -2.73 -7.11 29.43
N SER A 229 -3.94 -7.22 28.86
CA SER A 229 -4.19 -8.02 27.66
C SER A 229 -3.40 -7.49 26.45
N PHE A 230 -3.29 -6.17 26.29
CA PHE A 230 -2.51 -5.56 25.21
C PHE A 230 -1.01 -5.81 25.40
N ALA A 231 -0.49 -5.58 26.60
CA ALA A 231 0.91 -5.81 26.93
C ALA A 231 1.32 -7.28 26.75
N GLY A 232 0.51 -8.22 27.25
CA GLY A 232 0.74 -9.66 27.07
C GLY A 232 0.71 -10.09 25.60
N GLY A 233 -0.18 -9.49 24.81
CA GLY A 233 -0.21 -9.67 23.37
C GLY A 233 1.06 -9.18 22.68
N CYS A 234 1.52 -7.98 23.00
CA CYS A 234 2.77 -7.40 22.49
C CYS A 234 3.98 -8.28 22.83
N SER A 235 4.09 -8.75 24.08
CA SER A 235 5.16 -9.66 24.52
C SER A 235 5.15 -10.97 23.73
N THR A 236 3.97 -11.55 23.50
CA THR A 236 3.81 -12.78 22.70
C THR A 236 4.30 -12.57 21.27
N LEU A 237 3.92 -11.44 20.66
CA LEU A 237 4.29 -11.11 19.29
C LEU A 237 5.80 -10.81 19.15
N LEU A 238 6.39 -10.12 20.12
CA LEU A 238 7.83 -9.87 20.18
C LEU A 238 8.62 -11.19 20.24
N LYS A 239 8.22 -12.11 21.13
CA LYS A 239 8.84 -13.43 21.24
C LYS A 239 8.78 -14.17 19.90
N LYS A 240 7.61 -14.15 19.22
CA LYS A 240 7.44 -14.79 17.91
C LYS A 240 8.29 -14.16 16.81
N ALA A 241 8.44 -12.83 16.81
CA ALA A 241 9.30 -12.13 15.85
C ALA A 241 10.78 -12.49 16.03
N GLN A 242 11.23 -12.62 17.28
CA GLN A 242 12.59 -13.04 17.62
C GLN A 242 12.84 -14.49 17.23
N GLU A 243 11.91 -15.40 17.57
CA GLU A 243 11.96 -16.82 17.15
C GLU A 243 12.06 -16.95 15.62
N TRP A 244 11.25 -16.18 14.87
CA TRP A 244 11.29 -16.16 13.41
C TRP A 244 12.66 -15.74 12.88
N THR A 245 13.24 -14.68 13.44
CA THR A 245 14.55 -14.13 13.03
C THR A 245 15.66 -15.16 13.26
N THR A 246 15.66 -15.82 14.43
CA THR A 246 16.62 -16.87 14.77
C THR A 246 16.48 -18.07 13.82
N LYS A 247 15.25 -18.54 13.58
CA LYS A 247 14.96 -19.69 12.72
C LYS A 247 15.40 -19.47 11.27
N ASN A 248 15.09 -18.30 10.71
CA ASN A 248 15.35 -18.00 9.30
C ASN A 248 16.76 -17.47 9.04
N LYS A 249 17.61 -17.34 10.06
CA LYS A 249 18.98 -16.78 9.99
C LYS A 249 19.05 -15.48 9.17
N SER A 250 17.98 -14.68 9.20
CA SER A 250 17.83 -13.48 8.37
C SER A 250 17.03 -12.41 9.09
N SER A 251 17.40 -11.16 8.83
CA SER A 251 16.65 -9.99 9.28
C SER A 251 15.76 -9.52 8.13
N HIS A 252 14.47 -9.86 8.21
CA HIS A 252 13.49 -9.27 7.30
C HIS A 252 13.12 -7.87 7.80
N GLU A 253 12.99 -6.90 6.89
CA GLU A 253 12.72 -5.49 7.24
C GLU A 253 11.46 -5.35 8.10
N ASP A 254 10.35 -5.97 7.68
CA ASP A 254 9.08 -5.92 8.42
C ASP A 254 9.17 -6.52 9.83
N VAL A 255 9.91 -7.63 9.99
CA VAL A 255 10.09 -8.31 11.29
C VAL A 255 10.95 -7.44 12.20
N SER A 256 12.04 -6.88 11.66
CA SER A 256 12.94 -5.98 12.37
C SER A 256 12.21 -4.69 12.79
N ALA A 257 11.37 -4.14 11.91
CA ALA A 257 10.51 -3.00 12.23
C ALA A 257 9.54 -3.33 13.36
N MET A 258 8.85 -4.47 13.29
CA MET A 258 7.93 -4.90 14.36
C MET A 258 8.64 -5.05 15.71
N ILE A 259 9.81 -5.68 15.75
CA ILE A 259 10.60 -5.82 16.98
C ILE A 259 10.92 -4.44 17.56
N ARG A 260 11.38 -3.50 16.74
CA ARG A 260 11.67 -2.12 17.17
C ARG A 260 10.42 -1.43 17.74
N GLU A 261 9.31 -1.45 17.00
CA GLU A 261 8.06 -0.80 17.42
C GLU A 261 7.52 -1.40 18.72
N ILE A 262 7.51 -2.73 18.86
CA ILE A 262 7.05 -3.37 20.09
C ILE A 262 7.97 -3.04 21.28
N ASN A 263 9.29 -3.03 21.09
CA ASN A 263 10.20 -2.63 22.16
C ASN A 263 9.96 -1.18 22.62
N LEU A 264 9.66 -0.26 21.69
CA LEU A 264 9.29 1.11 22.04
C LEU A 264 7.99 1.17 22.84
N ILE A 265 6.97 0.41 22.42
CA ILE A 265 5.71 0.27 23.16
C ILE A 265 5.96 -0.28 24.57
N MET A 266 6.69 -1.39 24.68
CA MET A 266 6.98 -2.05 25.96
C MET A 266 7.76 -1.14 26.91
N LYS A 267 8.74 -0.38 26.40
CA LYS A 267 9.47 0.62 27.18
C LYS A 267 8.55 1.75 27.68
N ARG A 268 7.63 2.21 26.84
CA ARG A 268 6.66 3.26 27.19
C ARG A 268 5.69 2.80 28.27
N ILE A 269 5.17 1.58 28.18
CA ILE A 269 4.17 1.07 29.12
C ILE A 269 4.78 0.56 30.43
N GLY A 270 6.02 0.05 30.41
CA GLY A 270 6.71 -0.46 31.61
C GLY A 270 7.54 0.58 32.36
N GLY A 271 7.72 1.78 31.80
CA GLY A 271 8.33 2.93 32.47
C GLY A 271 7.34 3.87 33.17
N LYS A 272 6.07 3.46 33.24
CA LYS A 272 5.00 4.08 34.03
C LYS A 272 4.67 3.17 35.21
#